data_AF-A0A6J1R4A0-F1
#
_entry.id   AF-A0A6J1R4A0-F1
#
_cell.length_a   1.000
_cell.length_b   1.000
_cell.length_c   1.000
_cell.angle_alpha   90.00
_cell.angle_beta   90.00
_cell.angle_gamma   90.00
#
_symmetry.space_group_name_H-M   'P 1'
#
loop_
_entity.id
_entity.type
_entity.pdbx_description
1 polymer ?
#
loop_
_entity_poly.entity_id
_entity_poly.type
_entity_poly.pdbx_seq_one_letter_code
_entity_poly.pdbx_strand_id
1 'polypeptide(L)'
;MPAPPKTAAVTVTVPGGSPASYAEVLRTARERVSLAALGVARVSCRRAITGGLVIEVPGDEQGEKADFLARQVSAALEGSGVRVSRPVRCVGLRLVGLDDSVTPAEIRAAITADGGCREGDVTVGEIVRRPQGMGVTWARCPVGAANKIIKKGFSFL
;
A
#
# COMPACT_ATOMS: atom_id res chain seq x y z
N MET A 1 -12.74 1.43 -15.21
CA MET A 1 -11.60 1.60 -14.30
C MET A 1 -10.91 0.26 -14.05
N PRO A 2 -9.59 0.25 -13.77
CA PRO A 2 -8.88 -1.00 -13.51
C PRO A 2 -9.48 -1.73 -12.31
N ALA A 3 -9.57 -3.05 -12.41
CA ALA A 3 -10.00 -3.89 -11.30
C ALA A 3 -8.92 -3.86 -10.19
N PRO A 4 -9.33 -3.82 -8.91
CA PRO A 4 -8.38 -3.98 -7.81
C PRO A 4 -7.69 -5.35 -7.89
N PRO A 5 -6.44 -5.46 -7.42
CA PRO A 5 -5.74 -6.75 -7.43
C PRO A 5 -6.48 -7.76 -6.53
N LYS A 6 -6.49 -9.02 -6.97
CA LYS A 6 -7.12 -10.16 -6.27
C LYS A 6 -6.25 -10.75 -5.16
N THR A 7 -5.02 -10.27 -5.03
CA THR A 7 -4.05 -10.65 -4.00
C THR A 7 -3.33 -9.42 -3.49
N ALA A 8 -2.93 -9.44 -2.21
CA ALA A 8 -1.95 -8.50 -1.68
C ALA A 8 -0.57 -9.16 -1.63
N ALA A 9 0.49 -8.37 -1.48
CA ALA A 9 1.84 -8.91 -1.45
C ALA A 9 2.72 -8.19 -0.43
N VAL A 10 3.69 -8.94 0.10
CA VAL A 10 4.82 -8.45 0.88
C VAL A 10 6.09 -8.78 0.12
N THR A 11 6.92 -7.78 -0.13
CA THR A 11 8.21 -7.96 -0.79
C THR A 11 9.32 -7.90 0.23
N VAL A 12 10.26 -8.84 0.12
CA VAL A 12 11.46 -8.90 0.96
C VAL A 12 12.67 -8.80 0.04
N THR A 13 13.53 -7.83 0.29
CA THR A 13 14.73 -7.58 -0.51
C THR A 13 15.93 -7.55 0.40
N VAL A 14 16.95 -8.33 0.07
CA VAL A 14 18.26 -8.27 0.73
C VAL A 14 19.15 -7.34 -0.09
N PRO A 15 19.51 -6.15 0.41
CA PRO A 15 20.43 -5.23 -0.27
C PRO A 15 21.81 -5.87 -0.47
N GLY A 16 22.48 -5.52 -1.56
CA GLY A 16 23.87 -5.94 -1.80
C GLY A 16 24.79 -5.43 -0.68
N GLY A 17 25.61 -6.33 -0.13
CA GLY A 17 26.47 -6.03 1.03
C GLY A 17 25.86 -6.36 2.40
N SER A 18 24.62 -6.85 2.45
CA SER A 18 24.03 -7.36 3.70
C SER A 18 24.67 -8.69 4.10
N PRO A 19 24.85 -8.95 5.42
CA PRO A 19 25.39 -10.23 5.90
C PRO A 19 24.37 -11.38 5.76
N ALA A 20 23.09 -11.07 5.56
CA ALA A 20 22.02 -12.06 5.50
C ALA A 20 21.86 -12.66 4.09
N SER A 21 21.66 -13.98 4.01
CA SER A 21 21.27 -14.67 2.78
C SER A 21 19.73 -14.79 2.67
N TYR A 22 19.21 -14.90 1.44
CA TYR A 22 17.78 -15.17 1.23
C TYR A 22 17.30 -16.49 1.89
N ALA A 23 18.20 -17.47 2.05
CA ALA A 23 17.88 -18.74 2.69
C ALA A 23 17.65 -18.58 4.21
N GLU A 24 18.50 -17.81 4.88
CA GLU A 24 18.34 -17.48 6.31
C GLU A 24 17.09 -16.63 6.53
N VAL A 25 16.87 -15.64 5.67
CA VAL A 25 15.68 -14.79 5.71
C VAL A 25 14.40 -15.61 5.61
N LEU A 26 14.34 -16.57 4.68
CA LEU A 26 13.18 -17.46 4.53
C LEU A 26 13.02 -18.42 5.72
N ARG A 27 14.11 -18.93 6.27
CA ARG A 27 14.09 -19.78 7.47
C ARG A 27 13.54 -19.03 8.67
N THR A 28 14.11 -17.86 8.97
CA THR A 28 13.69 -17.00 10.07
C THR A 28 12.25 -16.53 9.90
N ALA A 29 11.85 -16.17 8.67
CA ALA A 29 10.46 -15.84 8.38
C ALA A 29 9.54 -17.05 8.64
N ARG A 30 9.89 -18.26 8.20
CA ARG A 30 9.07 -19.46 8.43
C ARG A 30 8.96 -19.84 9.91
N GLU A 31 10.01 -19.63 10.69
CA GLU A 31 10.03 -19.94 12.13
C GLU A 31 9.25 -18.91 12.96
N ARG A 32 9.30 -17.63 12.58
CA ARG A 32 8.73 -16.53 13.35
C ARG A 32 7.35 -16.06 12.87
N VAL A 33 7.00 -16.35 11.61
CA VAL A 33 5.70 -15.96 11.03
C VAL A 33 4.73 -17.13 11.10
N SER A 34 3.65 -16.95 11.85
CA SER A 34 2.58 -17.95 11.93
C SER A 34 1.49 -17.67 10.89
N LEU A 35 1.38 -18.55 9.88
CA LEU A 35 0.29 -18.50 8.90
C LEU A 35 -1.09 -18.73 9.53
N ALA A 36 -1.14 -19.45 10.65
CA ALA A 36 -2.37 -19.63 11.43
C ALA A 36 -2.83 -18.31 12.07
N ALA A 37 -1.89 -17.51 12.61
CA ALA A 37 -2.20 -16.19 13.16
C ALA A 37 -2.64 -15.18 12.07
N LEU A 38 -2.20 -15.39 10.83
CA LEU A 38 -2.61 -14.61 9.66
C LEU A 38 -4.01 -14.99 9.13
N GLY A 39 -4.60 -16.10 9.59
CA GLY A 39 -5.89 -16.57 9.08
C GLY A 39 -5.87 -16.90 7.58
N VAL A 40 -4.74 -17.43 7.09
CA VAL A 40 -4.57 -17.85 5.68
C VAL A 40 -4.17 -19.32 5.61
N ALA A 41 -4.83 -20.07 4.72
CA ALA A 41 -4.52 -21.49 4.53
C ALA A 41 -3.15 -21.73 3.89
N ARG A 42 -2.74 -20.82 2.98
CA ARG A 42 -1.44 -20.86 2.31
C ARG A 42 -1.06 -19.47 1.80
N VAL A 43 0.24 -19.19 1.80
CA VAL A 43 0.83 -18.05 1.08
C VAL A 43 1.66 -18.59 -0.08
N SER A 44 1.71 -17.83 -1.18
CA SER A 44 2.55 -18.17 -2.33
C SER A 44 3.82 -17.34 -2.28
N CYS A 45 4.98 -17.96 -2.46
CA CYS A 45 6.27 -17.27 -2.51
C CYS A 45 6.88 -17.42 -3.90
N ARG A 46 7.32 -16.31 -4.51
CA ARG A 46 8.03 -16.32 -5.79
C ARG A 46 9.19 -15.34 -5.80
N ARG A 47 10.13 -15.55 -6.73
CA ARG A 47 11.24 -14.62 -6.96
C ARG A 47 10.77 -13.44 -7.81
N ALA A 48 11.15 -12.23 -7.40
CA ALA A 48 11.01 -11.02 -8.20
C ALA A 48 12.10 -10.97 -9.29
N ILE A 49 11.84 -10.24 -10.38
CA ILE A 49 12.85 -9.98 -11.43
C ILE A 49 14.07 -9.26 -10.84
N THR A 50 13.87 -8.43 -9.81
CA THR A 50 14.94 -7.73 -9.08
C THR A 50 15.76 -8.64 -8.14
N GLY A 51 15.49 -9.95 -8.12
CA GLY A 51 16.16 -10.92 -7.24
C GLY A 51 15.59 -10.99 -5.82
N GLY A 52 14.69 -10.07 -5.44
CA GLY A 52 13.96 -10.12 -4.18
C GLY A 52 12.90 -11.24 -4.12
N LEU A 53 12.22 -11.34 -2.98
CA LEU A 53 11.13 -12.27 -2.76
C LEU A 53 9.79 -11.53 -2.75
N VAL A 54 8.77 -12.14 -3.34
CA VAL A 54 7.38 -11.69 -3.28
C VAL A 54 6.57 -12.78 -2.59
N ILE A 55 5.95 -12.43 -1.47
CA ILE A 55 5.04 -13.27 -0.72
C ILE A 55 3.63 -12.77 -0.98
N GLU A 56 2.84 -13.55 -1.71
CA GLU A 56 1.46 -13.23 -2.07
C GLU A 56 0.51 -13.80 -1.02
N VAL A 57 -0.37 -12.93 -0.53
CA VAL A 57 -1.40 -13.21 0.47
C VAL A 57 -2.75 -13.26 -0.23
N PRO A 58 -3.33 -14.46 -0.41
CA PRO A 58 -4.65 -14.61 -1.01
C PRO A 58 -5.78 -14.42 0.02
N GLY A 59 -6.98 -14.10 -0.47
CA GLY A 59 -8.22 -14.12 0.31
C GLY A 59 -8.83 -12.74 0.57
N ASP A 60 -9.94 -12.73 1.31
CA ASP A 60 -10.57 -11.50 1.78
C ASP A 60 -9.68 -10.81 2.83
N GLU A 61 -9.83 -9.49 2.94
CA GLU A 61 -9.01 -8.64 3.84
C GLU A 61 -7.50 -8.76 3.57
N GLN A 62 -7.13 -9.17 2.35
CA GLN A 62 -5.76 -9.34 1.88
C GLN A 62 -4.84 -8.17 2.24
N GLY A 63 -5.36 -6.94 2.24
CA GLY A 63 -4.61 -5.75 2.63
C GLY A 63 -4.14 -5.84 4.08
N GLU A 64 -5.06 -6.02 5.02
CA GLU A 64 -4.76 -6.07 6.46
C GLU A 64 -3.87 -7.26 6.81
N LYS A 65 -4.14 -8.42 6.21
CA LYS A 65 -3.31 -9.62 6.39
C LYS A 65 -1.90 -9.43 5.86
N ALA A 66 -1.73 -8.81 4.68
CA ALA A 66 -0.41 -8.47 4.16
C ALA A 66 0.32 -7.45 5.04
N ASP A 67 -0.41 -6.54 5.69
CA ASP A 67 0.20 -5.56 6.59
C ASP A 67 0.64 -6.19 7.91
N PHE A 68 -0.16 -7.10 8.45
CA PHE A 68 0.23 -7.90 9.61
C PHE A 68 1.46 -8.77 9.29
N LEU A 69 1.45 -9.42 8.12
CA LEU A 69 2.60 -10.19 7.64
C LEU A 69 3.85 -9.31 7.51
N ALA A 70 3.73 -8.13 6.90
CA ALA A 70 4.84 -7.21 6.74
C ALA A 70 5.42 -6.78 8.09
N ARG A 71 4.57 -6.50 9.10
CA ARG A 71 5.02 -6.16 10.46
C ARG A 71 5.77 -7.32 11.11
N GLN A 72 5.22 -8.54 11.04
CA GLN A 72 5.88 -9.72 11.62
C GLN A 72 7.21 -10.03 10.94
N VAL A 73 7.26 -9.97 9.61
CA VAL A 73 8.49 -10.22 8.85
C VAL A 73 9.53 -9.14 9.14
N SER A 74 9.14 -7.86 9.21
CA SER A 74 10.04 -6.77 9.59
C SER A 74 10.63 -6.97 10.98
N ALA A 75 9.81 -7.29 11.99
CA ALA A 75 10.27 -7.55 13.35
C ALA A 75 11.16 -8.80 13.43
N ALA A 76 10.82 -9.84 12.68
CA ALA A 76 11.59 -11.07 12.61
C ALA A 76 12.98 -10.88 12.01
N LEU A 77 13.16 -9.91 11.11
CA LEU A 77 14.38 -9.64 10.36
C LEU A 77 15.09 -8.34 10.79
N GLU A 78 14.68 -7.77 11.92
CA GLU A 78 15.30 -6.57 12.47
C GLU A 78 16.82 -6.79 12.68
N GLY A 79 17.62 -5.78 12.36
CA GLY A 79 19.09 -5.84 12.43
C GLY A 79 19.77 -6.67 11.32
N SER A 80 19.02 -7.36 10.46
CA SER A 80 19.60 -8.20 9.38
C SER A 80 19.92 -7.42 8.08
N GLY A 81 19.63 -6.12 8.04
CA GLY A 81 19.79 -5.27 6.84
C GLY A 81 18.75 -5.53 5.74
N VAL A 82 17.74 -6.35 6.00
CA VAL A 82 16.73 -6.75 5.02
C VAL A 82 15.65 -5.69 4.91
N ARG A 83 15.25 -5.35 3.68
CA ARG A 83 14.16 -4.42 3.40
C ARG A 83 12.86 -5.17 3.18
N VAL A 84 11.86 -4.88 4.00
CA VAL A 84 10.48 -5.39 3.85
C VAL A 84 9.59 -4.25 3.36
N SER A 85 8.74 -4.51 2.38
CA SER A 85 7.80 -3.52 1.84
C SER A 85 6.49 -4.19 1.45
N ARG A 86 5.39 -3.43 1.49
CA ARG A 86 4.04 -3.89 1.09
C ARG A 86 3.61 -3.11 -0.15
N PRO A 87 3.87 -3.61 -1.36
CA PRO A 87 3.46 -2.91 -2.58
C PRO A 87 1.94 -2.84 -2.70
N VAL A 88 1.45 -1.66 -3.07
CA VAL A 88 0.03 -1.38 -3.29
C VAL A 88 -0.15 -0.88 -4.70
N ARG A 89 -1.11 -1.46 -5.44
CA ARG A 89 -1.46 -0.95 -6.76
C ARG A 89 -2.28 0.33 -6.58
N CYS A 90 -1.66 1.46 -6.93
CA CYS A 90 -2.29 2.78 -6.85
C CYS A 90 -2.60 3.36 -8.24
N VAL A 91 -3.53 4.30 -8.27
CA VAL A 91 -3.92 5.08 -9.44
C VAL A 91 -3.91 6.58 -9.08
N GLY A 92 -3.65 7.42 -10.07
CA GLY A 92 -3.76 8.88 -9.96
C GLY A 92 -5.20 9.35 -10.21
N LEU A 93 -5.68 10.23 -9.35
CA LEU A 93 -6.95 10.94 -9.45
C LEU A 93 -6.67 12.42 -9.61
N ARG A 94 -7.34 13.06 -10.58
CA ARG A 94 -7.33 14.51 -10.71
C ARG A 94 -8.55 15.06 -9.98
N LEU A 95 -8.30 15.83 -8.94
CA LEU A 95 -9.33 16.54 -8.19
C LEU A 95 -9.41 17.96 -8.71
N VAL A 96 -10.61 18.41 -9.03
CA VAL A 96 -10.91 19.75 -9.56
C VAL A 96 -12.03 20.36 -8.73
N GLY A 97 -12.15 21.68 -8.76
CA GLY A 97 -13.23 22.34 -8.03
C GLY A 97 -12.96 22.50 -6.53
N LEU A 98 -11.69 22.58 -6.13
CA LEU A 98 -11.31 22.78 -4.73
C LEU A 98 -11.40 24.27 -4.38
N ASP A 99 -12.12 24.64 -3.34
CA ASP A 99 -12.13 26.03 -2.89
C ASP A 99 -10.81 26.44 -2.19
N ASP A 100 -10.69 27.71 -1.83
CA ASP A 100 -9.45 28.25 -1.30
C ASP A 100 -9.08 27.72 0.09
N SER A 101 -10.05 27.23 0.87
CA SER A 101 -9.84 26.67 2.20
C SER A 101 -9.25 25.25 2.18
N VAL A 102 -9.46 24.49 1.10
CA VAL A 102 -9.08 23.08 1.06
C VAL A 102 -7.56 22.90 1.15
N THR A 103 -7.17 22.05 2.08
CA THR A 103 -5.78 21.65 2.30
C THR A 103 -5.49 20.25 1.77
N PRO A 104 -4.23 19.92 1.43
CA PRO A 104 -3.86 18.56 1.05
C PRO A 104 -4.14 17.52 2.14
N ALA A 105 -4.15 17.93 3.41
CA ALA A 105 -4.46 17.07 4.55
C ALA A 105 -5.94 16.68 4.59
N GLU A 106 -6.85 17.63 4.36
CA GLU A 106 -8.29 17.35 4.26
C GLU A 106 -8.61 16.45 3.07
N ILE A 107 -7.95 16.68 1.93
CA ILE A 107 -8.06 15.79 0.76
C ILE A 107 -7.64 14.37 1.11
N ARG A 108 -6.50 14.22 1.81
CA ARG A 108 -6.01 12.91 2.25
C ARG A 108 -7.03 12.23 3.18
N ALA A 109 -7.50 12.94 4.20
CA ALA A 109 -8.47 12.42 5.16
C ALA A 109 -9.78 11.99 4.47
N ALA A 110 -10.30 12.79 3.55
CA ALA A 110 -11.50 12.48 2.79
C ALA A 110 -11.32 11.26 1.86
N ILE A 111 -10.18 11.14 1.16
CA ILE A 111 -9.85 9.95 0.35
C ILE A 111 -9.75 8.69 1.23
N THR A 112 -9.14 8.81 2.41
CA THR A 112 -9.01 7.71 3.37
C THR A 112 -10.37 7.27 3.89
N ALA A 113 -11.23 8.22 4.29
CA ALA A 113 -12.58 7.95 4.80
C ALA A 113 -13.49 7.32 3.73
N ASP A 114 -13.58 7.93 2.55
CA ASP A 114 -14.47 7.47 1.47
C ASP A 114 -13.94 6.23 0.75
N GLY A 115 -12.62 6.14 0.61
CA GLY A 115 -11.93 5.01 -0.01
C GLY A 115 -11.82 3.78 0.90
N GLY A 116 -11.93 3.96 2.23
CA GLY A 116 -11.63 2.91 3.21
C GLY A 116 -10.21 2.39 3.04
N CYS A 117 -9.24 3.30 2.89
CA CYS A 117 -7.82 2.98 2.73
C CYS A 117 -6.99 3.73 3.76
N ARG A 118 -5.74 3.31 3.96
CA ARG A 118 -4.85 3.95 4.95
C ARG A 118 -4.27 5.24 4.42
N GLU A 119 -4.07 6.22 5.30
CA GLU A 119 -3.46 7.50 4.93
C GLU A 119 -2.07 7.34 4.29
N GLY A 120 -1.27 6.37 4.76
CA GLY A 120 0.05 6.08 4.21
C GLY A 120 0.02 5.54 2.76
N ASP A 121 -1.12 5.03 2.30
CA ASP A 121 -1.33 4.58 0.93
C ASP A 121 -1.79 5.73 0.00
N VAL A 122 -2.04 6.92 0.56
CA VAL A 122 -2.55 8.10 -0.14
C VAL A 122 -1.48 9.19 -0.19
N THR A 123 -1.16 9.65 -1.40
CA THR A 123 -0.29 10.80 -1.63
C THR A 123 -1.09 11.90 -2.29
N VAL A 124 -1.05 13.11 -1.76
CA VAL A 124 -1.72 14.27 -2.35
C VAL A 124 -0.63 15.25 -2.77
N GLY A 125 -0.68 15.69 -4.02
CA GLY A 125 0.22 16.71 -4.54
C GLY A 125 -0.13 18.10 -4.04
N GLU A 126 0.65 19.08 -4.47
CA GLU A 126 0.33 20.48 -4.22
C GLU A 126 -1.00 20.86 -4.88
N ILE A 127 -1.75 21.77 -4.25
CA ILE A 127 -2.98 22.32 -4.81
C ILE A 127 -2.61 23.54 -5.64
N VAL A 128 -2.75 23.41 -6.96
CA VAL A 128 -2.52 24.50 -7.90
C VAL A 128 -3.80 25.33 -7.98
N ARG A 129 -3.73 26.57 -7.50
CA ARG A 129 -4.84 27.55 -7.55
C ARG A 129 -4.66 28.49 -8.73
N ARG A 130 -5.74 28.75 -9.48
CA ARG A 130 -5.73 29.71 -10.59
C ARG A 130 -6.40 31.02 -10.12
N PRO A 131 -5.92 32.20 -10.55
CA PRO A 131 -6.40 33.50 -10.04
C PRO A 131 -7.92 33.75 -10.14
N GLN A 132 -8.65 33.05 -11.00
CA GLN A 132 -10.10 33.18 -11.20
C GLN A 132 -10.81 31.81 -11.16
N GLY A 133 -10.18 30.77 -10.63
CA GLY A 133 -10.74 29.42 -10.71
C GLY A 133 -10.39 28.57 -9.49
N MET A 134 -11.28 27.62 -9.22
CA MET A 134 -11.10 26.63 -8.16
C MET A 134 -9.78 25.87 -8.34
N GLY A 135 -9.20 25.47 -7.22
CA GLY A 135 -7.98 24.70 -7.13
C GLY A 135 -8.09 23.32 -7.79
N VAL A 136 -6.94 22.83 -8.25
CA VAL A 136 -6.76 21.51 -8.84
C VAL A 136 -5.59 20.82 -8.17
N THR A 137 -5.73 19.52 -7.87
CA THR A 137 -4.61 18.71 -7.41
C THR A 137 -4.65 17.30 -7.99
N TRP A 138 -3.51 16.63 -7.92
CA TRP A 138 -3.38 15.20 -8.19
C TRP A 138 -3.25 14.44 -6.87
N ALA A 139 -4.07 13.41 -6.70
CA ALA A 139 -3.95 12.48 -5.59
C ALA A 139 -3.66 11.08 -6.11
N ARG A 140 -2.78 10.34 -5.46
CA ARG A 140 -2.53 8.92 -5.69
C ARG A 140 -3.13 8.13 -4.55
N CYS A 141 -3.96 7.14 -4.85
CA CYS A 141 -4.54 6.26 -3.85
C CYS A 141 -4.69 4.83 -4.40
N PRO A 142 -4.97 3.82 -3.55
CA PRO A 142 -5.19 2.45 -4.01
C PRO A 142 -6.35 2.36 -5.01
N VAL A 143 -6.23 1.47 -6.00
CA VAL A 143 -7.27 1.29 -7.05
C VAL A 143 -8.66 1.01 -6.44
N GLY A 144 -8.72 0.22 -5.36
CA GLY A 144 -9.98 -0.05 -4.65
C GLY A 144 -10.62 1.20 -4.05
N ALA A 145 -9.81 2.10 -3.47
CA ALA A 145 -10.26 3.37 -2.91
C ALA A 145 -10.75 4.33 -4.01
N ALA A 146 -9.97 4.49 -5.08
CA ALA A 146 -10.35 5.27 -6.24
C ALA A 146 -11.69 4.84 -6.83
N ASN A 147 -11.91 3.51 -6.96
CA ASN A 147 -13.16 2.95 -7.46
C ASN A 147 -14.37 3.30 -6.60
N LYS A 148 -14.20 3.41 -5.28
CA LYS A 148 -15.28 3.83 -4.36
C LYS A 148 -15.54 5.32 -4.46
N ILE A 149 -14.48 6.13 -4.44
CA ILE A 149 -14.56 7.60 -4.48
C ILE A 149 -15.25 8.06 -5.77
N ILE A 150 -14.87 7.50 -6.92
CA ILE A 150 -15.47 7.87 -8.20
C ILE A 150 -16.96 7.47 -8.27
N LYS A 151 -17.35 6.36 -7.64
CA LYS A 151 -18.75 5.95 -7.57
C LYS A 151 -19.59 6.84 -6.66
N LYS A 152 -19.01 7.30 -5.53
CA LYS A 152 -19.69 8.14 -4.54
C LYS A 152 -19.82 9.60 -5.02
N GLY A 153 -18.86 10.06 -5.83
CA GLY A 153 -18.67 11.49 -6.10
C GLY A 153 -17.86 12.12 -4.96
N PHE A 154 -16.87 12.95 -5.33
CA PHE A 154 -15.99 13.62 -4.37
C PHE A 154 -16.26 15.11 -4.45
N SER A 155 -16.68 15.72 -3.33
CA SER A 155 -17.06 17.13 -3.28
C SER A 155 -16.65 17.74 -1.94
N PHE A 156 -16.09 18.94 -1.99
CA PHE A 156 -15.92 19.85 -0.85
C PHE A 156 -16.86 21.03 -1.15
N LEU A 157 -18.01 21.07 -0.47
CA LEU A 157 -19.04 22.12 -0.55
C LEU A 157 -19.59 22.37 0.85
#